data_AF-A0A3D9T6E4-F1
#
_entry.id   AF-A0A3D9T6E4-F1
#
_cell.length_a   1.000
_cell.length_b   1.000
_cell.length_c   1.000
_cell.angle_alpha   90.00
_cell.angle_beta   90.00
_cell.angle_gamma   90.00
#
_symmetry.space_group_name_H-M   'P 1'
#
loop_
_entity.id
_entity.type
_entity.pdbx_description
1 polymer ?
#
loop_
_entity_poly.entity_id
_entity_poly.type
_entity_poly.pdbx_seq_one_letter_code
_entity_poly.pdbx_strand_id
1 'polypeptide(L)'
;MSPAADQLRDWLLMVVPLRMAELRNRTPDQLMAVGRAQVDALGSRGDVLQYGGRGAGDAAAAMATGLAALALTAEGGVTFSGLHWCGAPHTECPSRTPVWRWLGVYELPVPAVPVPARPVEDVPLPDLDALRVRLEEVARDGR
;
A
#
# COMPACT_ATOMS: atom_id res chain seq x y z
N MET A 1 18.80 3.53 -15.40
CA MET A 1 18.15 2.37 -14.76
C MET A 1 17.28 1.69 -15.81
N SER A 2 16.97 0.39 -15.64
CA SER A 2 16.02 -0.26 -16.55
C SER A 2 14.60 0.23 -16.23
N PRO A 3 13.68 0.30 -17.21
CA PRO A 3 12.30 0.71 -16.97
C PRO A 3 11.59 -0.09 -15.87
N ALA A 4 11.92 -1.38 -15.73
CA ALA A 4 11.39 -2.24 -14.67
C ALA A 4 11.89 -1.84 -13.26
N ALA A 5 13.15 -1.42 -13.14
CA ALA A 5 13.71 -0.94 -11.88
C ALA A 5 13.08 0.40 -11.45
N ASP A 6 12.78 1.28 -12.41
CA ASP A 6 12.08 2.54 -12.15
C ASP A 6 10.63 2.28 -11.70
N GLN A 7 9.90 1.37 -12.37
CA GLN A 7 8.55 0.97 -11.95
C GLN A 7 8.50 0.36 -10.54
N LEU A 8 9.45 -0.54 -10.21
CA LEU A 8 9.53 -1.10 -8.87
C LEU A 8 9.83 -0.02 -7.83
N ARG A 9 10.73 0.91 -8.12
CA ARG A 9 11.05 2.03 -7.25
C ARG A 9 9.82 2.92 -6.99
N ASP A 10 9.10 3.32 -8.04
CA ASP A 10 7.89 4.14 -7.91
C ASP A 10 6.79 3.42 -7.13
N TRP A 11 6.65 2.12 -7.35
CA TRP A 11 5.73 1.29 -6.58
C TRP A 11 6.13 1.20 -5.10
N LEU A 12 7.42 0.98 -4.80
CA LEU A 12 7.93 0.94 -3.42
C LEU A 12 7.76 2.28 -2.69
N LEU A 13 7.89 3.40 -3.40
CA LEU A 13 7.65 4.74 -2.85
C LEU A 13 6.25 4.85 -2.22
N MET A 14 5.26 4.21 -2.84
CA MET A 14 3.86 4.21 -2.39
C MET A 14 3.54 3.09 -1.39
N VAL A 15 4.00 1.87 -1.66
CA VAL A 15 3.53 0.69 -0.93
C VAL A 15 4.26 0.51 0.40
N VAL A 16 5.55 0.82 0.51
CA VAL A 16 6.27 0.68 1.78
C VAL A 16 5.64 1.55 2.88
N PRO A 17 5.32 2.85 2.64
CA PRO A 17 4.59 3.66 3.63
C PRO A 17 3.23 3.09 4.03
N LEU A 18 2.45 2.58 3.06
CA LEU A 18 1.17 1.93 3.36
C LEU A 18 1.35 0.72 4.29
N ARG A 19 2.32 -0.15 3.99
CA ARG A 19 2.64 -1.31 4.82
C ARG A 19 3.13 -0.91 6.21
N MET A 20 3.93 0.16 6.31
CA MET A 20 4.32 0.71 7.61
C MET A 20 3.10 1.14 8.43
N ALA A 21 2.13 1.81 7.80
CA ALA A 21 0.89 2.23 8.46
C ALA A 21 0.09 1.04 9.01
N GLU A 22 -0.02 -0.03 8.24
CA GLU A 22 -0.73 -1.26 8.63
C GLU A 22 -0.01 -2.03 9.75
N LEU A 23 1.32 -1.94 9.80
CA LEU A 23 2.15 -2.64 10.78
C LEU A 23 2.41 -1.82 12.04
N ARG A 24 2.10 -0.51 12.06
CA ARG A 24 2.52 0.44 13.12
C ARG A 24 2.12 0.06 14.55
N ASN A 25 1.04 -0.70 14.72
CA ASN A 25 0.51 -1.08 16.03
C ASN A 25 1.05 -2.43 16.53
N ARG A 26 1.98 -3.06 15.79
CA ARG A 26 2.57 -4.33 16.17
C ARG A 26 3.75 -4.14 17.12
N THR A 27 4.00 -5.13 17.96
CA THR A 27 5.17 -5.13 18.84
C THR A 27 6.45 -5.38 18.02
N PRO A 28 7.64 -5.00 18.55
CA PRO A 28 8.92 -5.28 17.89
C PRO A 28 9.09 -6.76 17.51
N ASP A 29 8.74 -7.68 18.40
CA ASP A 29 8.83 -9.13 18.12
C ASP A 29 7.91 -9.57 16.98
N GLN A 30 6.69 -9.02 16.93
CA GLN A 30 5.75 -9.30 15.84
C GLN A 30 6.26 -8.74 14.51
N LEU A 31 6.87 -7.55 14.51
CA LEU A 31 7.48 -6.96 13.33
C LEU A 31 8.66 -7.79 12.84
N MET A 32 9.53 -8.24 13.74
CA MET A 32 10.64 -9.14 13.41
C MET A 32 10.14 -10.46 12.81
N ALA A 33 9.08 -11.05 13.37
CA ALA A 33 8.48 -12.27 12.84
C ALA A 33 7.90 -12.05 11.43
N VAL A 34 7.18 -10.94 11.21
CA VAL A 34 6.65 -10.56 9.89
C VAL A 34 7.77 -10.40 8.87
N GLY A 35 8.84 -9.69 9.22
CA GLY A 35 9.99 -9.46 8.35
C GLY A 35 10.71 -10.77 8.00
N ARG A 36 10.97 -11.62 8.99
CA ARG A 36 11.61 -12.94 8.78
C ARG A 36 10.81 -13.83 7.84
N ALA A 37 9.48 -13.84 7.97
CA ALA A 37 8.61 -14.63 7.09
C ALA A 37 8.70 -14.21 5.61
N GLN A 38 9.19 -13.01 5.30
CA GLN A 38 9.38 -12.57 3.91
C GLN A 38 10.72 -13.02 3.31
N VAL A 39 11.69 -13.42 4.12
CA VAL A 39 13.04 -13.78 3.66
C VAL A 39 13.00 -14.94 2.68
N ASP A 40 12.27 -16.00 3.01
CA ASP A 40 12.17 -17.19 2.15
C ASP A 40 11.44 -16.89 0.83
N ALA A 41 10.39 -16.07 0.90
CA ALA A 41 9.64 -15.64 -0.27
C ALA A 41 10.49 -14.78 -1.23
N LEU A 42 11.41 -13.98 -0.70
CA LEU A 42 12.32 -13.15 -1.48
C LEU A 42 13.53 -13.92 -2.00
N GLY A 43 14.16 -14.74 -1.15
CA GLY A 43 15.34 -15.51 -1.51
C GLY A 43 15.09 -16.50 -2.64
N SER A 44 13.89 -17.07 -2.69
CA SER A 44 13.49 -18.04 -3.72
C SER A 44 12.93 -17.42 -5.01
N ARG A 45 12.70 -16.09 -5.06
CA ARG A 45 12.00 -15.40 -6.16
C ARG A 45 12.71 -14.11 -6.64
N GLY A 46 13.99 -13.95 -6.32
CA GLY A 46 14.75 -12.76 -6.70
C GLY A 46 14.87 -12.59 -8.22
N ASP A 47 14.95 -13.69 -8.96
CA ASP A 47 14.91 -13.72 -10.42
C ASP A 47 13.56 -13.24 -10.98
N VAL A 48 12.46 -13.64 -10.35
CA VAL A 48 11.10 -13.19 -10.73
C VAL A 48 10.92 -11.69 -10.49
N LEU A 49 11.53 -11.12 -9.45
CA LEU A 49 11.55 -9.67 -9.25
C LEU A 49 12.37 -8.93 -10.32
N GLN A 50 13.47 -9.53 -10.77
CA GLN A 50 14.39 -8.89 -11.72
C GLN A 50 13.91 -8.99 -13.17
N TYR A 51 13.38 -10.14 -13.57
CA TYR A 51 13.01 -10.45 -14.95
C TYR A 51 11.50 -10.50 -15.18
N GLY A 52 10.71 -10.36 -14.12
CA GLY A 52 9.27 -10.55 -14.16
C GLY A 52 8.88 -12.03 -14.22
N GLY A 53 7.58 -12.30 -14.25
CA GLY A 53 7.04 -13.66 -14.34
C GLY A 53 5.89 -13.92 -13.38
N ARG A 54 5.44 -15.17 -13.34
CA ARG A 54 4.37 -15.59 -12.43
C ARG A 54 4.83 -15.45 -10.98
N GLY A 55 4.06 -14.73 -10.18
CA GLY A 55 4.38 -14.48 -8.76
C GLY A 55 5.25 -13.25 -8.50
N ALA A 56 5.54 -12.42 -9.52
CA ALA A 56 6.27 -11.17 -9.34
C ALA A 56 5.56 -10.21 -8.38
N GLY A 57 4.22 -10.14 -8.45
CA GLY A 57 3.41 -9.35 -7.51
C GLY A 57 3.56 -9.81 -6.06
N ASP A 58 3.55 -11.13 -5.82
CA ASP A 58 3.73 -11.70 -4.49
C ASP A 58 5.14 -11.42 -3.95
N ALA A 59 6.16 -11.55 -4.81
CA ALA A 59 7.53 -11.25 -4.43
C ALA A 59 7.71 -9.75 -4.13
N ALA A 60 7.08 -8.86 -4.91
CA ALA A 60 7.11 -7.43 -4.67
C ALA A 60 6.38 -7.07 -3.36
N ALA A 61 5.22 -7.68 -3.10
CA ALA A 61 4.47 -7.51 -1.86
C ALA A 61 5.26 -8.00 -0.62
N ALA A 62 5.94 -9.14 -0.73
CA ALA A 62 6.84 -9.65 0.30
C ALA A 62 8.00 -8.66 0.55
N MET A 63 8.57 -8.10 -0.51
CA MET A 63 9.63 -7.09 -0.44
C MET A 63 9.18 -5.85 0.32
N ALA A 64 8.05 -5.27 -0.07
CA ALA A 64 7.52 -4.09 0.59
C ALA A 64 7.18 -4.34 2.06
N THR A 65 6.63 -5.53 2.37
CA THR A 65 6.33 -5.93 3.76
C THR A 65 7.60 -6.07 4.59
N GLY A 66 8.65 -6.71 4.05
CA GLY A 66 9.94 -6.85 4.72
C GLY A 66 10.62 -5.49 4.97
N LEU A 67 10.63 -4.61 3.97
CA LEU A 67 11.16 -3.26 4.09
C LEU A 67 10.39 -2.44 5.12
N ALA A 68 9.06 -2.52 5.16
CA ALA A 68 8.26 -1.83 6.17
C ALA A 68 8.54 -2.33 7.59
N ALA A 69 8.67 -3.64 7.79
CA ALA A 69 9.02 -4.23 9.08
C ALA A 69 10.43 -3.80 9.54
N LEU A 70 11.39 -3.74 8.62
CA LEU A 70 12.74 -3.23 8.89
C LEU A 70 12.73 -1.74 9.22
N ALA A 71 12.00 -0.93 8.46
CA ALA A 71 11.90 0.52 8.68
C ALA A 71 11.35 0.87 10.08
N LEU A 72 10.48 0.02 10.62
CA LEU A 72 9.85 0.19 11.94
C LEU A 72 10.69 -0.39 13.09
N THR A 73 11.63 -1.30 12.83
CA THR A 73 12.43 -1.97 13.87
C THR A 73 13.89 -1.52 13.90
N ALA A 74 14.47 -1.11 12.78
CA ALA A 74 15.85 -0.66 12.70
C ALA A 74 15.99 0.77 13.21
N GLU A 75 16.97 0.99 14.09
CA GLU A 75 17.39 2.34 14.46
C GLU A 75 17.89 3.10 13.22
N GLY A 76 17.36 4.31 13.00
CA GLY A 76 17.64 5.10 11.79
C GLY A 76 16.88 4.66 10.54
N GLY A 77 16.18 3.52 10.53
CA GLY A 77 15.37 3.04 9.42
C GLY A 77 16.12 2.18 8.39
N VAL A 78 15.61 2.13 7.16
CA VAL A 78 16.13 1.28 6.07
C VAL A 78 16.24 2.06 4.77
N THR A 79 17.32 1.81 4.03
CA THR A 79 17.58 2.39 2.70
C THR A 79 17.64 1.30 1.65
N PHE A 80 16.88 1.43 0.57
CA PHE A 80 16.90 0.49 -0.54
C PHE A 80 16.54 1.19 -1.86
N SER A 81 17.24 0.87 -2.95
CA SER A 81 17.02 1.46 -4.29
C SER A 81 16.98 3.00 -4.32
N GLY A 82 17.83 3.64 -3.51
CA GLY A 82 17.88 5.10 -3.40
C GLY A 82 16.66 5.72 -2.71
N LEU A 83 15.81 4.92 -2.07
CA LEU A 83 14.71 5.34 -1.20
C LEU A 83 15.07 5.05 0.26
N HIS A 84 14.54 5.86 1.17
CA HIS A 84 14.76 5.69 2.61
C HIS A 84 13.45 5.82 3.39
N TRP A 85 13.23 4.88 4.31
CA TRP A 85 12.08 4.83 5.20
C TRP A 85 12.52 4.62 6.64
N CYS A 86 11.95 5.41 7.56
CA CYS A 86 12.24 5.34 8.99
C CYS A 86 10.94 5.45 9.79
N GLY A 87 10.86 4.77 10.93
CA GLY A 87 9.69 4.83 11.81
C GLY A 87 9.59 6.11 12.66
N ALA A 88 10.69 6.82 12.83
CA ALA A 88 10.77 8.03 13.65
C ALA A 88 11.70 9.10 13.03
N PRO A 89 11.51 10.39 13.37
CA PRO A 89 12.45 11.45 13.01
C PRO A 89 13.86 11.18 13.56
N HIS A 90 14.89 11.47 12.76
CA HIS A 90 16.29 11.42 13.19
C HIS A 90 17.13 12.46 12.43
N THR A 91 18.23 12.89 13.04
CA THR A 91 19.03 14.05 12.60
C THR A 91 19.71 13.86 11.25
N GLU A 92 19.96 12.62 10.85
CA GLU A 92 20.69 12.28 9.62
C GLU A 92 19.79 11.62 8.56
N CYS A 93 18.48 11.88 8.62
CA CYS A 93 17.52 11.28 7.71
C CYS A 93 17.82 11.67 6.25
N PRO A 94 18.16 10.70 5.37
CA PRO A 94 18.43 10.98 3.96
C PRO A 94 17.19 11.52 3.22
N SER A 95 16.00 11.20 3.73
CA SER A 95 14.73 11.69 3.22
C SER A 95 14.48 13.12 3.72
N ARG A 96 14.71 14.13 2.86
CA ARG A 96 14.38 15.54 3.16
C ARG A 96 12.91 15.75 3.56
N THR A 97 12.03 14.86 3.10
CA THR A 97 10.62 14.80 3.48
C THR A 97 10.33 13.37 3.96
N PRO A 98 10.40 13.11 5.27
CA PRO A 98 10.18 11.76 5.76
C PRO A 98 8.75 11.31 5.50
N VAL A 99 8.57 10.07 5.04
CA VAL A 99 7.24 9.49 4.75
C VAL A 99 6.34 9.46 6.00
N TRP A 100 6.92 9.42 7.20
CA TRP A 100 6.18 9.52 8.45
C TRP A 100 5.51 10.88 8.67
N ARG A 101 5.92 11.95 7.95
CA ARG A 101 5.25 13.25 8.00
C ARG A 101 3.78 13.16 7.57
N TRP A 102 3.45 12.19 6.71
CA TRP A 102 2.08 11.91 6.26
C TRP A 102 1.41 10.76 7.03
N LEU A 103 2.19 9.94 7.75
CA LEU A 103 1.70 8.83 8.57
C LEU A 103 1.53 9.18 10.06
N GLY A 104 2.00 10.37 10.46
CA GLY A 104 1.69 10.96 11.75
C GLY A 104 0.18 11.06 11.94
N VAL A 105 -0.24 11.27 13.18
CA VAL A 105 -1.64 11.55 13.53
C VAL A 105 -2.03 12.88 12.87
N TYR A 106 -2.29 12.89 11.58
CA TYR A 106 -3.44 13.65 11.13
C TYR A 106 -4.58 12.96 11.88
N GLU A 107 -4.98 13.58 13.01
CA GLU A 107 -6.40 13.76 13.18
C GLU A 107 -6.83 14.31 11.82
N LEU A 108 -7.40 13.41 10.99
CA LEU A 108 -8.32 13.89 9.99
C LEU A 108 -9.18 14.91 10.74
N PRO A 109 -9.50 16.08 10.17
CA PRO A 109 -10.57 16.88 10.72
C PRO A 109 -11.83 16.02 10.62
N VAL A 110 -11.99 15.10 11.57
CA VAL A 110 -13.26 14.50 11.92
C VAL A 110 -13.95 15.71 12.51
N PRO A 111 -14.97 16.26 11.83
CA PRO A 111 -15.71 17.34 12.44
C PRO A 111 -16.10 16.85 13.84
N ALA A 112 -15.73 17.62 14.87
CA ALA A 112 -16.10 17.33 16.26
C ALA A 112 -17.64 17.25 16.42
N VAL A 113 -18.35 17.78 15.43
CA VAL A 113 -19.78 17.61 15.22
C VAL A 113 -19.99 16.29 14.46
N PRO A 114 -20.69 15.31 15.04
CA PRO A 114 -21.20 14.16 14.29
C PRO A 114 -21.89 14.69 13.04
N VAL A 115 -21.41 14.30 11.86
CA VAL A 115 -22.14 14.60 10.63
C VAL A 115 -23.51 13.95 10.82
N PRO A 116 -24.62 14.71 10.75
CA PRO A 116 -25.94 14.11 10.86
C PRO A 116 -26.01 13.00 9.83
N ALA A 117 -26.51 11.83 10.23
CA ALA A 117 -26.68 10.71 9.32
C ALA A 117 -27.37 11.24 8.06
N ARG A 118 -26.71 11.06 6.90
CA ARG A 118 -27.37 11.41 5.64
C ARG A 118 -28.68 10.60 5.61
N PRO A 119 -29.81 11.22 5.20
CA PRO A 119 -31.02 10.46 5.01
C PRO A 119 -30.70 9.29 4.08
N VAL A 120 -30.88 8.09 4.59
CA VAL A 120 -30.81 6.88 3.77
C VAL A 120 -32.18 6.79 3.12
N GLU A 121 -32.23 7.08 1.83
CA GLU A 121 -33.40 6.81 1.02
C GLU A 121 -33.23 5.42 0.44
N ASP A 122 -34.19 4.53 0.71
CA ASP A 122 -34.27 3.25 0.04
C ASP A 122 -34.60 3.53 -1.43
N VAL A 123 -33.57 3.50 -2.28
CA VAL A 123 -33.76 3.60 -3.72
C VAL A 123 -34.34 2.26 -4.19
N PRO A 124 -35.61 2.21 -4.64
CA PRO A 124 -36.16 0.97 -5.16
C PRO A 124 -35.31 0.54 -6.35
N LEU A 125 -34.77 -0.67 -6.28
CA LEU A 125 -34.08 -1.25 -7.41
C LEU A 125 -35.08 -1.30 -8.58
N PRO A 126 -34.70 -0.86 -9.78
CA PRO A 126 -35.56 -1.00 -10.94
C PRO A 126 -35.90 -2.47 -11.15
N ASP A 127 -37.14 -2.71 -11.54
CA ASP A 127 -37.62 -4.04 -11.90
C ASP A 127 -36.67 -4.69 -12.92
N LEU A 128 -36.43 -5.99 -12.76
CA LEU A 128 -35.51 -6.75 -13.60
C LEU A 128 -35.93 -6.69 -15.07
N ASP A 129 -37.23 -6.64 -15.35
CA ASP A 129 -37.72 -6.47 -16.72
C ASP A 129 -37.41 -5.09 -17.27
N ALA A 130 -37.54 -4.03 -16.47
CA ALA A 130 -37.15 -2.67 -16.86
C ALA A 130 -35.63 -2.55 -17.09
N LEU A 131 -34.82 -3.23 -16.28
CA LEU A 131 -33.37 -3.30 -16.47
C LEU A 131 -32.99 -4.03 -17.76
N ARG A 132 -33.68 -5.13 -18.08
CA ARG A 132 -33.45 -5.90 -19.30
C ARG A 132 -33.75 -5.09 -20.55
N VAL A 133 -34.89 -4.41 -20.61
CA VAL A 133 -35.26 -3.52 -21.73
C VAL A 133 -34.20 -2.44 -21.93
N ARG A 134 -33.77 -1.79 -20.84
CA ARG A 134 -32.77 -0.72 -20.91
C ARG A 134 -31.39 -1.20 -21.33
N LEU A 135 -30.99 -2.41 -20.95
CA LEU A 135 -29.75 -3.03 -21.44
C LEU A 135 -29.82 -3.34 -22.95
N GLU A 136 -30.98 -3.78 -23.44
CA GLU A 136 -31.20 -4.05 -24.86
C GLU A 136 -31.22 -2.76 -25.70
N GLU A 137 -31.77 -1.68 -25.17
CA GLU A 137 -31.75 -0.34 -25.81
C GLU A 137 -30.33 0.20 -25.91
N VAL A 138 -29.55 0.17 -24.83
CA VAL A 138 -28.13 0.58 -24.85
C VAL A 138 -27.31 -0.26 -25.84
N ALA A 139 -27.61 -1.57 -25.96
CA ALA A 139 -26.97 -2.45 -26.93
C ALA A 139 -27.39 -2.18 -28.39
N ARG A 140 -28.52 -1.51 -28.63
CA ARG A 140 -28.95 -1.06 -29.96
C ARG A 140 -28.35 0.29 -30.34
N ASP A 141 -28.28 1.23 -29.40
CA ASP A 141 -27.79 2.60 -29.63
C ASP A 141 -26.25 2.69 -29.69
N GLY A 142 -25.55 1.67 -29.20
CA GLY A 142 -24.10 1.53 -29.31
C GLY A 142 -23.59 0.92 -30.62
N ARG A 143 -24.42 0.81 -31.67
CA ARG A 143 -24.06 0.30 -33.01
C ARG A 143 -24.11 1.39 -34.08
#